data_AF-A0A8I2YMZ6-F1
#
_entry.id   AF-A0A8I2YMZ6-F1
#
_cell.length_a   1.000
_cell.length_b   1.000
_cell.length_c   1.000
_cell.angle_alpha   90.00
_cell.angle_beta   90.00
_cell.angle_gamma   90.00
#
_symmetry.space_group_name_H-M   'P 1'
#
loop_
_entity.id
_entity.type
_entity.pdbx_description
1 polymer ?
#
loop_
_entity_poly.entity_id
_entity_poly.type
_entity_poly.pdbx_seq_one_letter_code
_entity_poly.pdbx_strand_id
1 'polypeptide(L)'
;MAAAAITPSRLAALTRARCAIFKTAHNSTSARTGAKYFRARLRGPSMVNYYPQDIDLSMSKLAKEWPELELVNFAEAQRLWDVDMKRARGKGAPAKAKDKSRSTVVRVVGRKEDGSRPGELGFLHYTYSNFRFVLLPSSSVRVNVHPRVRDQRF
;
A
#
# COMPACT_ATOMS: atom_id res chain seq x y z
N MET A 1 -64.76 -28.19 5.36
CA MET A 1 -64.46 -26.89 6.01
C MET A 1 -63.89 -25.97 4.94
N ALA A 2 -64.73 -25.12 4.33
CA ALA A 2 -64.28 -24.19 3.30
C ALA A 2 -63.43 -23.08 3.93
N ALA A 3 -62.18 -22.94 3.51
CA ALA A 3 -61.32 -21.84 3.95
C ALA A 3 -61.94 -20.52 3.49
N ALA A 4 -62.22 -19.60 4.42
CA ALA A 4 -62.70 -18.27 4.09
C ALA A 4 -61.66 -17.56 3.20
N ALA A 5 -62.08 -17.11 2.03
CA ALA A 5 -61.20 -16.41 1.09
C ALA A 5 -60.77 -15.06 1.69
N ILE A 6 -59.52 -14.97 2.14
CA ILE A 6 -58.96 -13.74 2.74
C ILE A 6 -58.71 -12.72 1.63
N THR A 7 -59.26 -11.52 1.79
CA THR A 7 -59.04 -10.44 0.82
C THR A 7 -57.62 -9.86 0.93
N PRO A 8 -56.98 -9.48 -0.21
CA PRO A 8 -55.62 -8.94 -0.20
C PRO A 8 -55.51 -7.61 0.57
N SER A 9 -56.59 -6.83 0.64
CA SER A 9 -56.64 -5.59 1.43
C SER A 9 -56.51 -5.84 2.93
N ARG A 10 -57.12 -6.92 3.46
CA ARG A 10 -56.98 -7.31 4.87
C ARG A 10 -55.55 -7.74 5.20
N LEU A 11 -54.87 -8.44 4.28
CA LEU A 11 -53.45 -8.80 4.44
C LEU A 11 -52.55 -7.55 4.44
N ALA A 12 -52.82 -6.57 3.57
CA ALA A 12 -52.09 -5.30 3.55
C ALA A 12 -52.28 -4.50 4.86
N ALA A 13 -53.48 -4.46 5.42
CA ALA A 13 -53.74 -3.82 6.71
C ALA A 13 -53.02 -4.51 7.88
N LEU A 14 -53.04 -5.85 7.91
CA LEU A 14 -52.33 -6.64 8.92
C LEU A 14 -50.82 -6.42 8.86
N THR A 15 -50.23 -6.44 7.67
CA THR A 15 -48.79 -6.19 7.49
C THR A 15 -48.40 -4.77 7.90
N ARG A 16 -49.24 -3.77 7.63
CA ARG A 16 -49.06 -2.41 8.13
C ARG A 16 -49.08 -2.35 9.66
N ALA A 17 -50.07 -2.97 10.32
CA ALA A 17 -50.17 -3.01 11.77
C ALA A 17 -48.97 -3.71 12.42
N ARG A 18 -48.54 -4.84 11.86
CA ARG A 18 -47.32 -5.55 12.27
C ARG A 18 -46.10 -4.62 12.18
N CYS A 19 -45.93 -3.92 11.06
CA CYS A 19 -44.81 -3.00 10.88
C CYS A 19 -44.80 -1.88 11.92
N ALA A 20 -45.98 -1.33 12.26
CA ALA A 20 -46.12 -0.31 13.30
C ALA A 20 -45.72 -0.83 14.70
N ILE A 21 -46.19 -2.02 15.08
CA ILE A 21 -45.87 -2.64 16.37
C ILE A 21 -44.36 -2.88 16.52
N PHE A 22 -43.72 -3.45 15.49
CA PHE A 22 -42.30 -3.81 15.54
C PHE A 22 -41.35 -2.70 15.06
N LYS A 23 -41.86 -1.49 14.81
CA LYS A 23 -41.08 -0.36 14.29
C LYS A 23 -40.25 -0.73 13.05
N THR A 24 -40.83 -1.54 12.16
CA THR A 24 -40.19 -1.93 10.89
C THR A 24 -40.79 -1.12 9.74
N ALA A 25 -40.01 -0.90 8.68
CA ALA A 25 -40.47 -0.13 7.53
C ALA A 25 -41.47 -0.92 6.67
N HIS A 26 -42.64 -0.33 6.38
CA HIS A 26 -43.65 -0.88 5.49
C HIS A 26 -43.46 -0.33 4.06
N ASN A 27 -43.33 -1.19 3.04
CA ASN A 27 -43.13 -0.81 1.64
C ASN A 27 -44.15 -1.51 0.73
N SER A 28 -45.32 -0.92 0.54
CA SER A 28 -46.41 -1.48 -0.27
C SER A 28 -46.14 -1.43 -1.78
N THR A 29 -45.33 -0.48 -2.24
CA THR A 29 -45.07 -0.22 -3.67
C THR A 29 -43.79 -0.90 -4.17
N SER A 30 -43.06 -1.60 -3.29
CA SER A 30 -41.75 -2.19 -3.59
C SER A 30 -40.71 -1.17 -4.11
N ALA A 31 -40.78 0.06 -3.60
CA ALA A 31 -39.87 1.13 -4.00
C ALA A 31 -38.45 0.89 -3.46
N ARG A 32 -37.43 1.34 -4.20
CA ARG A 32 -36.01 1.23 -3.81
C ARG A 32 -35.62 2.33 -2.81
N THR A 33 -36.01 2.15 -1.55
CA THR A 33 -35.79 3.15 -0.48
C THR A 33 -34.36 3.22 0.06
N GLY A 34 -33.44 2.35 -0.38
CA GLY A 34 -32.05 2.36 0.10
C GLY A 34 -31.83 1.76 1.49
N ALA A 35 -32.88 1.25 2.16
CA ALA A 35 -32.79 0.66 3.50
C ALA A 35 -31.80 -0.53 3.61
N LYS A 36 -31.35 -1.11 2.49
CA LYS A 36 -30.24 -2.08 2.43
C LYS A 36 -28.96 -1.51 3.05
N TYR A 37 -28.62 -0.26 2.73
CA TYR A 37 -27.37 0.37 3.17
C TYR A 37 -27.41 0.74 4.65
N PHE A 38 -28.56 1.16 5.17
CA PHE A 38 -28.73 1.49 6.60
C PHE A 38 -28.82 0.26 7.52
N ARG A 39 -29.30 -0.88 7.01
CA ARG A 39 -29.31 -2.14 7.78
C ARG A 39 -27.93 -2.78 7.92
N ALA A 40 -27.00 -2.41 7.04
CA ALA A 40 -25.64 -2.90 7.13
C ALA A 40 -24.96 -2.33 8.39
N ARG A 41 -24.40 -3.20 9.23
CA ARG A 41 -23.63 -2.78 10.40
C ARG A 41 -22.34 -2.11 9.93
N LEU A 42 -21.99 -0.98 10.56
CA LEU A 42 -20.75 -0.28 10.28
C LEU A 42 -19.54 -1.18 10.57
N ARG A 43 -18.56 -1.21 9.66
CA ARG A 43 -17.34 -2.03 9.76
C ARG A 43 -16.10 -1.25 10.18
N GLY A 44 -16.21 0.08 10.31
CA GLY A 44 -15.10 0.99 10.63
C GLY A 44 -14.20 0.50 11.77
N PRO A 45 -14.74 0.14 12.96
CA PRO A 45 -13.90 -0.31 14.08
C PRO A 45 -13.08 -1.56 13.76
N SER A 46 -13.66 -2.53 13.05
CA SER A 46 -12.95 -3.74 12.64
C SER A 46 -11.85 -3.45 11.60
N MET A 47 -12.06 -2.45 10.74
CA MET A 47 -11.07 -2.04 9.74
C MET A 47 -9.90 -1.28 10.35
N VAL A 48 -10.13 -0.46 11.37
CA VAL A 48 -9.07 0.27 12.09
C VAL A 48 -8.14 -0.70 12.80
N ASN A 49 -8.69 -1.75 13.41
CA ASN A 49 -7.93 -2.77 14.14
C ASN A 49 -7.33 -3.86 13.23
N TYR A 50 -7.09 -3.56 11.94
CA TYR A 50 -6.53 -4.53 11.01
C TYR A 50 -5.09 -4.91 11.36
N TYR A 51 -4.26 -3.90 11.66
CA TYR A 51 -2.96 -4.12 12.25
C TYR A 51 -3.09 -4.08 13.77
N PRO A 52 -2.34 -4.94 14.51
CA PRO A 52 -2.25 -4.79 15.94
C PRO A 52 -1.77 -3.37 16.25
N GLN A 53 -2.39 -2.73 17.24
CA GLN A 53 -1.87 -1.46 17.71
C GLN A 53 -0.46 -1.73 18.26
N ASP A 54 0.51 -0.95 17.79
CA ASP A 54 1.86 -0.97 18.34
C ASP A 54 1.75 -0.52 19.79
N ILE A 55 1.59 -1.49 20.69
CA ILE A 55 1.74 -1.29 22.13
C ILE A 55 3.10 -0.62 22.28
N ASP A 56 3.16 0.51 22.99
CA ASP A 56 4.24 1.51 23.00
C ASP A 56 5.69 1.04 23.31
N LEU A 57 5.95 -0.27 23.28
CA LEU A 57 7.20 -1.00 23.47
C LEU A 57 8.22 -0.81 22.31
N SER A 58 8.28 0.38 21.70
CA SER A 58 9.43 0.68 20.85
C SER A 58 10.69 0.71 21.72
N MET A 59 11.78 0.07 21.28
CA MET A 59 13.05 0.04 22.03
C MET A 59 13.54 1.45 22.41
N SER A 60 13.29 2.44 21.55
CA SER A 60 13.66 3.84 21.82
C SER A 60 12.88 4.47 22.98
N LYS A 61 11.59 4.11 23.16
CA LYS A 61 10.78 4.56 24.30
C LYS A 61 11.26 3.88 25.58
N LEU A 62 11.53 2.57 25.54
CA LEU A 62 12.03 1.81 26.69
C LEU A 62 13.39 2.33 27.18
N ALA A 63 14.32 2.59 26.26
CA ALA A 63 15.63 3.14 26.60
C ALA A 63 15.55 4.56 27.18
N LYS A 64 14.50 5.32 26.85
CA LYS A 64 14.25 6.65 27.42
C LYS A 64 13.65 6.58 28.83
N GLU A 65 12.78 5.59 29.08
CA GLU A 65 12.12 5.40 30.37
C GLU A 65 13.09 4.85 31.43
N TRP A 66 13.97 3.92 31.04
CA TRP A 66 14.95 3.27 31.93
C TRP A 66 16.39 3.44 31.40
N PRO A 67 16.98 4.62 31.58
CA PRO A 67 18.35 4.89 31.11
C PRO A 67 19.42 4.05 31.83
N GLU A 68 19.14 3.55 33.04
CA GLU A 68 20.07 2.74 33.83
C GLU A 68 20.33 1.34 33.25
N LEU A 69 19.44 0.84 32.38
CA LEU A 69 19.55 -0.49 31.78
C LEU A 69 20.43 -0.51 30.52
N GLU A 70 20.91 0.65 30.06
CA GLU A 70 21.76 0.80 28.85
C GLU A 70 21.27 -0.03 27.65
N LEU A 71 19.95 -0.02 27.40
CA LEU A 71 19.34 -0.85 26.37
C LEU A 71 19.80 -0.44 24.96
N VAL A 72 20.35 -1.40 24.21
CA VAL A 72 20.80 -1.20 22.83
C VAL A 72 19.91 -1.96 21.85
N ASN A 73 19.41 -1.27 20.82
CA ASN A 73 18.75 -1.93 19.69
C ASN A 73 19.78 -2.51 18.72
N PHE A 74 20.05 -3.82 18.82
CA PHE A 74 21.05 -4.51 18.00
C PHE A 74 20.82 -4.37 16.49
N ALA A 75 19.56 -4.41 16.03
CA ALA A 75 19.26 -4.27 14.60
C ALA A 75 19.63 -2.88 14.08
N GLU A 76 19.39 -1.84 14.89
CA GLU A 76 19.78 -0.47 14.55
C GLU A 76 21.29 -0.25 14.65
N ALA A 77 21.95 -0.82 15.66
CA ALA A 77 23.41 -0.77 15.78
C ALA A 77 24.10 -1.41 14.58
N GLN A 78 23.62 -2.58 14.15
CA GLN A 78 24.10 -3.26 12.94
C GLN A 78 23.87 -2.41 11.69
N ARG A 79 22.69 -1.79 11.55
CA ARG A 79 22.36 -0.91 10.41
C ARG A 79 23.33 0.27 10.32
N LEU A 80 23.69 0.87 11.45
CA LEU A 80 24.66 1.98 11.52
C LEU A 80 26.06 1.51 11.12
N TRP A 81 26.51 0.37 11.65
CA TRP A 81 27.80 -0.20 11.27
C TRP A 81 27.88 -0.52 9.77
N ASP A 82 26.83 -1.10 9.18
CA ASP A 82 26.75 -1.35 7.74
C ASP A 82 26.83 -0.07 6.91
N VAL A 83 26.23 1.03 7.41
CA VAL A 83 26.30 2.35 6.77
C VAL A 83 27.72 2.89 6.80
N ASP A 84 28.42 2.78 7.93
CA ASP A 84 29.80 3.24 8.08
C ASP A 84 30.76 2.44 7.20
N MET A 85 30.60 1.12 7.14
CA MET A 85 31.38 0.25 6.25
C MET A 85 31.16 0.58 4.76
N LYS A 86 29.92 0.92 4.36
CA LYS A 86 29.62 1.38 2.99
C LYS A 86 30.24 2.75 2.72
N ARG A 87 30.19 3.67 3.69
CA ARG A 87 30.78 5.01 3.58
C ARG A 87 32.30 4.93 3.42
N ALA A 88 32.98 4.09 4.21
CA ALA A 88 34.43 3.88 4.14
C ALA A 88 34.89 3.41 2.74
N ARG A 89 34.07 2.61 2.06
CA ARG A 89 34.34 2.09 0.70
C ARG A 89 33.90 3.04 -0.43
N GLY A 90 33.42 4.24 -0.11
CA GLY A 90 32.84 5.17 -1.09
C GLY A 90 31.55 4.66 -1.74
N LYS A 91 30.88 3.68 -1.12
CA LYS A 91 29.58 3.12 -1.55
C LYS A 91 28.42 3.62 -0.68
N GLY A 92 28.66 4.69 0.08
CA GLY A 92 27.61 5.39 0.82
C GLY A 92 26.59 5.99 -0.15
N ALA A 93 25.36 6.16 0.34
CA ALA A 93 24.34 6.86 -0.43
C ALA A 93 24.82 8.29 -0.76
N PRO A 94 24.64 8.77 -1.99
CA PRO A 94 24.99 10.15 -2.34
C PRO A 94 24.15 11.13 -1.53
N ALA A 95 24.69 12.32 -1.29
CA ALA A 95 23.96 13.37 -0.57
C ALA A 95 22.62 13.68 -1.26
N LYS A 96 21.53 13.65 -0.51
CA LYS A 96 20.19 13.98 -1.03
C LYS A 96 20.17 15.44 -1.48
N ALA A 97 19.88 15.67 -2.75
CA ALA A 97 19.69 17.03 -3.27
C ALA A 97 18.49 17.68 -2.58
N LYS A 98 18.71 18.86 -1.98
CA LYS A 98 17.67 19.68 -1.35
C LYS A 98 16.91 20.54 -2.36
N ASP A 99 17.58 20.95 -3.43
CA ASP A 99 17.04 21.82 -4.48
C ASP A 99 16.95 21.10 -5.83
N LYS A 100 16.01 21.55 -6.69
CA LYS A 100 15.78 20.96 -8.02
C LYS A 100 17.01 21.06 -8.92
N SER A 101 17.76 22.17 -8.83
CA SER A 101 18.98 22.43 -9.61
C SER A 101 20.13 21.45 -9.34
N ARG A 102 20.21 20.90 -8.11
CA ARG A 102 21.25 19.95 -7.67
C ARG A 102 20.87 18.48 -7.83
N SER A 103 19.70 18.18 -8.39
CA SER A 103 19.20 16.80 -8.53
C SER A 103 19.75 16.04 -9.74
N THR A 104 20.52 16.71 -10.60
CA THR A 104 21.14 16.07 -11.76
C THR A 104 22.37 15.28 -11.31
N VAL A 105 22.35 13.97 -11.57
CA VAL A 105 23.48 13.05 -11.43
C VAL A 105 24.77 13.73 -11.88
N VAL A 106 25.73 13.87 -10.96
CA VAL A 106 27.08 14.37 -11.27
C VAL A 106 27.69 13.38 -12.26
N ARG A 107 27.66 13.73 -13.55
CA ARG A 107 28.51 13.07 -14.54
C ARG A 107 29.94 13.30 -14.11
N VAL A 108 30.71 12.23 -13.94
CA VAL A 108 32.16 12.32 -13.75
C VAL A 108 32.71 13.09 -14.95
N VAL A 109 33.06 14.35 -14.75
CA VAL A 109 33.71 15.18 -15.77
C VAL A 109 35.12 14.64 -15.90
N GLY A 110 35.38 13.90 -16.98
CA GLY A 110 36.73 13.54 -17.37
C GLY A 110 37.56 14.81 -17.56
N ARG A 111 38.71 14.84 -16.90
CA ARG A 111 39.73 15.90 -17.02
C ARG A 111 40.14 16.01 -18.50
N LYS A 112 39.92 17.15 -19.15
CA LYS A 112 40.57 17.44 -20.44
C LYS A 112 41.86 18.20 -20.15
N GLU A 113 42.98 17.61 -20.56
CA GLU A 113 44.25 18.31 -20.65
C GLU A 113 44.19 19.34 -21.78
N ASP A 114 44.62 20.54 -21.40
CA ASP A 114 45.02 21.76 -22.10
C ASP A 114 44.82 21.89 -23.63
N GLY A 115 44.18 23.01 -24.01
CA GLY A 115 44.62 23.78 -25.18
C GLY A 115 43.83 23.62 -26.49
N SER A 116 42.61 24.18 -26.59
CA SER A 116 42.10 24.74 -27.86
C SER A 116 40.90 25.69 -27.62
N ARG A 117 40.75 26.68 -28.51
CA ARG A 117 40.03 27.97 -28.40
C ARG A 117 38.49 27.85 -28.22
N PRO A 118 37.82 28.85 -27.61
CA PRO A 118 36.39 28.83 -27.37
C PRO A 118 35.65 29.37 -28.60
N GLY A 119 34.90 28.50 -29.28
CA GLY A 119 34.03 28.94 -30.36
C GLY A 119 33.77 27.84 -31.36
N GLU A 120 32.91 26.89 -30.98
CA GLU A 120 32.01 26.14 -31.86
C GLU A 120 31.34 25.06 -31.00
N LEU A 121 30.11 25.34 -30.55
CA LEU A 121 29.24 24.30 -30.02
C LEU A 121 28.77 23.45 -31.21
N GLY A 122 29.58 22.47 -31.59
CA GLY A 122 29.16 21.40 -32.48
C GLY A 122 28.04 20.61 -31.81
N PHE A 123 26.80 20.90 -32.20
CA PHE A 123 25.66 20.03 -31.94
C PHE A 123 25.80 18.76 -32.79
N LEU A 124 26.55 17.78 -32.28
CA LEU A 124 26.47 16.42 -32.79
C LEU A 124 25.22 15.77 -32.22
N HIS A 125 24.12 15.88 -32.96
CA HIS A 125 23.03 14.91 -32.88
C HIS A 125 23.63 13.53 -33.18
N TYR A 126 23.79 12.71 -32.14
CA TYR A 126 24.00 11.28 -32.35
C TYR A 126 22.69 10.56 -32.07
N THR A 127 22.06 10.13 -33.15
CA THR A 127 20.88 9.28 -33.11
C THR A 127 21.26 7.92 -32.52
N TYR A 128 20.32 7.41 -31.73
CA TYR A 128 20.38 6.12 -31.08
C TYR A 128 20.60 5.02 -32.12
N SER A 129 21.74 4.34 -32.06
CA SER A 129 21.89 3.08 -32.78
C SER A 129 22.81 2.13 -32.01
N ASN A 130 22.26 0.94 -31.79
CA ASN A 130 22.92 -0.33 -31.53
C ASN A 130 23.62 -0.50 -30.17
N PHE A 131 22.97 -1.22 -29.25
CA PHE A 131 23.63 -2.36 -28.58
C PHE A 131 22.61 -3.46 -28.21
N ARG A 132 22.52 -4.39 -29.17
CA ARG A 132 22.33 -5.85 -29.10
C ARG A 132 22.09 -6.45 -27.70
N PHE A 133 20.87 -6.94 -27.48
CA PHE A 133 20.56 -7.92 -26.43
C PHE A 133 21.29 -9.24 -26.75
N VAL A 134 22.25 -9.63 -25.92
CA VAL A 134 22.77 -11.00 -25.92
C VAL A 134 21.95 -11.78 -24.90
N LEU A 135 20.97 -12.53 -25.38
CA LEU A 135 20.31 -13.58 -24.62
C LEU A 135 21.32 -14.70 -24.36
N LEU A 136 21.69 -14.92 -23.10
CA LEU A 136 22.12 -16.25 -22.66
C LEU A 136 20.89 -17.05 -22.24
N PRO A 137 20.75 -18.31 -22.71
CA PRO A 137 19.61 -19.15 -22.39
C PRO A 137 19.83 -19.92 -21.08
N SER A 138 18.70 -20.19 -20.40
CA SER A 138 18.44 -21.38 -19.60
C SER A 138 19.12 -21.50 -18.23
N SER A 139 18.34 -21.24 -17.18
CA SER A 139 18.06 -22.32 -16.21
C SER A 139 16.66 -22.12 -15.60
N SER A 140 15.86 -23.15 -15.78
CA SER A 140 14.42 -23.21 -15.56
C SER A 140 14.09 -23.26 -14.08
N VAL A 141 13.59 -22.15 -13.50
CA VAL A 141 12.94 -22.19 -12.19
C VAL A 141 11.46 -22.51 -12.42
N ARG A 142 11.09 -23.79 -12.25
CA ARG A 142 9.69 -24.22 -12.20
C ARG A 142 9.06 -23.65 -10.94
N VAL A 143 8.20 -22.66 -11.10
CA VAL A 143 7.30 -22.22 -10.03
C VAL A 143 6.17 -23.24 -9.94
N ASN A 144 6.16 -24.03 -8.87
CA ASN A 144 5.11 -25.01 -8.61
C ASN A 144 3.87 -24.27 -8.08
N VAL A 145 2.94 -23.93 -8.98
CA VAL A 145 1.69 -23.28 -8.63
C VAL A 145 0.74 -24.34 -8.10
N HIS A 146 0.56 -24.39 -6.78
CA HIS A 146 -0.53 -25.18 -6.20
C HIS A 146 -1.87 -24.52 -6.54
N PRO A 147 -2.89 -25.26 -7.02
CA PRO A 147 -4.20 -24.70 -7.28
C PRO A 147 -4.84 -24.25 -5.96
N ARG A 148 -5.09 -22.95 -5.84
CA ARG A 148 -5.82 -22.35 -4.72
C ARG A 148 -7.27 -22.85 -4.77
N VAL A 149 -7.64 -23.70 -3.82
CA VAL A 149 -9.02 -24.15 -3.58
C VAL A 149 -9.92 -22.93 -3.43
N ARG A 150 -10.96 -22.87 -4.25
CA ARG A 150 -11.91 -21.77 -4.35
C ARG A 150 -12.99 -21.99 -3.29
N ASP A 151 -12.73 -21.57 -2.05
CA ASP A 151 -13.77 -21.52 -1.03
C ASP A 151 -14.68 -20.33 -1.32
N GLN A 152 -15.78 -20.62 -2.02
CA GLN A 152 -16.97 -19.79 -2.01
C GLN A 152 -17.64 -19.96 -0.64
N ARG A 153 -17.58 -18.92 0.19
CA ARG A 153 -18.57 -18.59 1.22
C ARG A 153 -18.20 -17.21 1.77
N PHE A 154 -19.02 -16.22 1.41
CA PHE A 154 -19.71 -15.24 2.27
C PHE A 154 -20.14 -14.02 1.44
#